data_AF-A0A915CZ21-F1
#
_entry.id   AF-A0A915CZ21-F1
#
_cell.length_a   1.000
_cell.length_b   1.000
_cell.length_c   1.000
_cell.angle_alpha   90.00
_cell.angle_beta   90.00
_cell.angle_gamma   90.00
#
_symmetry.space_group_name_H-M   'P 1'
#
loop_
_entity.id
_entity.type
_entity.pdbx_description
1 polymer ?
#
loop_
_entity_poly.entity_id
_entity_poly.type
_entity_poly.pdbx_seq_one_letter_code
_entity_poly.pdbx_strand_id
1 'polypeptide(L)'
;MRLDEMHQIIPALRKLNYYNCPDYSMIHEACVKLMKSLKVSFDDPYDWETDKDVEHIIRTRTRKPEYEEVEKFFKSDVLNINEPPGNDCAETFGRTRRAPSRTVSVGSE
;
A
#
# COMPACT_ATOMS: atom_id res chain seq x y z
N MET A 1 19.00 -0.78 -20.99
CA MET A 1 17.64 -0.92 -20.40
C MET A 1 16.65 -0.27 -21.35
N ARG A 2 15.61 -0.98 -21.82
CA ARG A 2 14.50 -0.32 -22.54
C ARG A 2 13.71 0.47 -21.51
N LEU A 3 13.81 1.79 -21.57
CA LEU A 3 13.16 2.72 -20.64
C LEU A 3 11.63 2.77 -20.85
N ASP A 4 11.13 2.24 -21.97
CA ASP A 4 9.73 2.34 -22.40
C ASP A 4 8.71 1.76 -21.42
N GLU A 5 9.10 0.79 -20.60
CA GLU A 5 8.17 0.12 -19.67
C GLU A 5 7.96 0.93 -18.37
N MET A 6 8.99 1.65 -17.91
CA MET A 6 8.90 2.57 -16.77
C MET A 6 8.41 3.97 -17.15
N HIS A 7 8.26 4.25 -18.45
CA HIS A 7 7.82 5.53 -18.99
C HIS A 7 6.41 5.92 -18.54
N GLN A 8 5.59 4.99 -18.04
CA GLN A 8 4.26 5.26 -17.52
C GLN A 8 4.28 5.73 -16.06
N ILE A 9 5.23 5.20 -15.26
CA ILE A 9 5.32 5.47 -13.82
C ILE A 9 5.74 6.93 -13.57
N ILE A 10 6.83 7.38 -14.21
CA ILE A 10 7.41 8.70 -13.93
C ILE A 10 6.44 9.86 -14.22
N PRO A 11 5.73 9.91 -15.36
CA PRO A 11 4.73 10.94 -15.61
C PRO A 11 3.53 10.86 -14.67
N ALA A 12 3.12 9.65 -14.27
CA ALA A 12 2.05 9.50 -13.29
C ALA A 12 2.47 10.14 -11.96
N LEU A 13 3.64 9.75 -11.43
CA LEU A 13 4.21 10.30 -10.19
C LEU A 13 4.40 11.83 -10.22
N ARG A 14 4.78 12.40 -11.36
CA ARG A 14 4.93 13.85 -11.51
C ARG A 14 3.61 14.62 -11.52
N LYS A 15 2.49 13.96 -11.83
CA LYS A 15 1.15 14.57 -11.83
C LYS A 15 0.48 14.50 -10.46
N LEU A 16 1.02 13.72 -9.52
CA LEU A 16 0.48 13.60 -8.17
C LEU A 16 0.72 14.88 -7.36
N ASN A 17 -0.28 15.23 -6.57
CA ASN A 17 -0.22 16.30 -5.56
C ASN A 17 -0.13 15.68 -4.16
N TYR A 18 0.12 16.51 -3.14
CA TYR A 18 0.26 16.07 -1.73
C TYR A 18 -0.94 15.24 -1.21
N TYR A 19 -2.14 15.51 -1.72
CA TYR A 19 -3.37 14.84 -1.28
C TYR A 19 -3.74 13.61 -2.12
N ASN A 20 -3.00 13.34 -3.19
CA ASN A 20 -3.32 12.23 -4.09
C ASN A 20 -2.48 11.01 -3.68
N CYS A 21 -3.15 9.86 -3.50
CA CYS A 21 -2.45 8.59 -3.36
C CYS A 21 -1.98 8.10 -4.73
N PRO A 22 -0.70 7.71 -4.89
CA PRO A 22 -0.24 7.04 -6.09
C PRO A 22 -1.00 5.73 -6.29
N ASP A 23 -1.34 5.42 -7.55
CA ASP A 23 -1.88 4.11 -7.90
C ASP A 23 -0.78 3.06 -7.83
N TYR A 24 -0.72 2.35 -6.69
CA TYR A 24 0.27 1.31 -6.45
C TYR A 24 0.03 0.07 -7.30
N SER A 25 -1.19 -0.15 -7.78
CA SER A 25 -1.52 -1.28 -8.67
C SER A 25 -0.85 -1.07 -10.02
N MET A 26 -0.99 0.12 -10.60
CA MET A 26 -0.34 0.49 -11.86
C MET A 26 1.19 0.38 -11.79
N ILE A 27 1.79 0.85 -10.68
CA ILE A 27 3.26 0.78 -10.51
C ILE A 27 3.72 -0.68 -10.43
N HIS A 28 3.03 -1.50 -9.63
CA HIS A 28 3.35 -2.91 -9.48
C HIS A 28 3.24 -3.66 -10.81
N GLU A 29 2.16 -3.47 -11.56
CA GLU A 29 1.96 -4.10 -12.87
C GLU A 29 3.07 -3.77 -13.87
N ALA A 30 3.49 -2.50 -13.92
CA ALA A 30 4.60 -2.07 -14.76
C ALA A 30 5.91 -2.77 -14.38
N CYS A 31 6.22 -2.91 -13.10
CA CYS A 31 7.39 -3.65 -12.61
C CYS A 31 7.30 -5.15 -12.95
N VAL A 32 6.16 -5.80 -12.73
CA VAL A 32 5.97 -7.22 -13.06
C VAL A 32 6.12 -7.48 -14.55
N LYS A 33 5.62 -6.57 -15.39
CA LYS A 33 5.78 -6.67 -16.86
C LYS A 33 7.26 -6.62 -17.26
N LEU A 34 8.04 -5.74 -16.64
CA LEU A 34 9.48 -5.64 -16.85
C LEU A 34 10.22 -6.89 -16.39
N MET A 35 9.90 -7.41 -15.20
CA MET A 35 10.48 -8.66 -14.71
C MET A 35 10.25 -9.81 -15.69
N LYS A 36 9.03 -9.95 -16.23
CA LYS A 36 8.71 -10.96 -17.25
C LYS A 36 9.51 -10.77 -18.54
N SER A 37 9.70 -9.52 -18.98
CA SER A 37 10.48 -9.15 -20.17
C SER A 37 11.96 -9.52 -20.01
N LEU A 38 12.51 -9.29 -18.82
CA LEU A 38 13.90 -9.58 -18.45
C LEU A 38 14.12 -11.04 -18.01
N LYS A 39 13.05 -11.83 -17.86
CA LYS A 39 13.05 -13.21 -17.36
C LYS A 39 13.64 -13.33 -15.95
N VAL A 40 13.35 -12.35 -15.10
CA VAL A 40 13.75 -12.31 -13.69
C VAL A 40 12.60 -12.80 -12.82
N SER A 41 12.92 -13.60 -11.81
CA SER A 41 11.99 -14.11 -10.80
C SER A 41 12.19 -13.42 -9.45
N PHE A 42 11.18 -13.52 -8.57
CA PHE A 42 11.29 -13.07 -7.17
C PHE A 42 12.20 -13.97 -6.31
N ASP A 43 12.55 -15.15 -6.82
CA ASP A 43 13.46 -16.10 -6.17
C ASP A 43 14.92 -15.92 -6.62
N ASP A 44 15.17 -15.02 -7.56
CA ASP A 44 16.54 -14.74 -8.01
C ASP A 44 17.32 -14.02 -6.90
N PRO A 45 18.60 -14.39 -6.68
CA PRO A 45 19.41 -13.79 -5.65
C PRO A 45 19.71 -12.32 -5.97
N TYR A 46 19.70 -11.48 -4.95
CA TYR A 46 20.10 -10.07 -5.11
C TYR A 46 21.61 -9.92 -5.20
N ASP A 47 22.08 -8.83 -5.81
CA ASP A 47 23.51 -8.55 -5.99
C ASP A 47 24.31 -8.48 -4.67
N TRP A 48 23.63 -8.24 -3.54
CA TRP A 48 24.22 -8.17 -2.20
C TRP A 48 24.11 -9.48 -1.40
N GLU A 49 23.45 -10.52 -1.94
CA GLU A 49 23.32 -11.81 -1.27
C GLU A 49 24.45 -12.75 -1.64
N THR A 50 24.94 -13.52 -0.67
CA THR A 50 25.91 -14.59 -0.92
C THR A 50 25.16 -15.89 -1.19
N ASP A 51 25.74 -16.81 -1.97
CA ASP A 51 25.14 -18.13 -2.24
C ASP A 51 24.68 -18.87 -0.97
N LYS A 52 25.43 -18.73 0.13
CA LYS A 52 25.09 -19.31 1.44
C LYS A 52 23.83 -18.71 2.07
N ASP A 53 23.62 -17.42 1.88
CA ASP A 53 22.46 -16.70 2.41
C ASP A 53 21.21 -17.13 1.64
N VAL A 54 21.33 -17.25 0.32
CA VAL A 54 20.27 -17.69 -0.59
C VAL A 54 19.84 -19.13 -0.25
N GLU A 55 20.79 -20.05 -0.08
CA GLU A 55 20.51 -21.43 0.34
C GLU A 55 19.79 -21.49 1.70
N HIS A 56 20.21 -20.65 2.65
CA HIS A 56 19.57 -20.57 3.95
C HIS A 56 18.13 -20.06 3.85
N ILE A 57 17.90 -19.00 3.09
CA ILE A 57 16.57 -18.40 2.88
C ILE A 57 15.66 -19.41 2.19
N ILE A 58 16.10 -20.05 1.10
CA ILE A 58 15.31 -21.06 0.38
C ILE A 58 14.91 -22.21 1.31
N ARG A 59 15.84 -22.71 2.15
CA ARG A 59 15.56 -23.80 3.09
C ARG A 59 14.56 -23.39 4.18
N THR A 60 14.58 -22.14 4.59
CA THR A 60 13.78 -21.64 5.73
C THR A 60 12.44 -21.05 5.27
N ARG A 61 12.28 -20.77 3.97
CA ARG A 61 11.08 -20.20 3.38
C ARG A 61 9.94 -21.23 3.41
N THR A 62 9.01 -21.04 4.33
CA THR A 62 7.81 -21.88 4.50
C THR A 62 6.60 -21.34 3.75
N ARG A 63 6.58 -20.05 3.43
CA ARG A 63 5.44 -19.37 2.81
C ARG A 63 5.92 -18.42 1.71
N LYS A 64 5.12 -18.29 0.65
CA LYS A 64 5.32 -17.25 -0.35
C LYS A 64 4.98 -15.87 0.23
N PRO A 65 5.79 -14.85 -0.06
CA PRO A 65 5.53 -13.49 0.35
C PRO A 65 4.23 -12.96 -0.28
N GLU A 66 3.52 -12.12 0.48
CA GLU A 66 2.20 -11.58 0.10
C GLU A 66 2.25 -10.69 -1.14
N TYR A 67 3.40 -10.04 -1.38
CA TYR A 67 3.61 -9.20 -2.56
C TYR A 67 3.71 -10.00 -3.87
N GLU A 68 3.81 -11.34 -3.84
CA GLU A 68 3.64 -12.15 -5.05
C GLU A 68 2.16 -12.28 -5.47
N GLU A 69 1.22 -12.18 -4.51
CA GLU A 69 -0.22 -12.36 -4.72
C GLU A 69 -0.99 -11.05 -4.53
N VAL A 70 -0.63 -10.08 -5.37
CA VAL A 70 -1.04 -8.68 -5.21
C VAL A 70 -2.55 -8.44 -5.23
N GLU A 71 -3.32 -9.23 -5.99
CA GLU A 71 -4.78 -9.14 -5.95
C GLU A 71 -5.35 -9.45 -4.56
N LYS A 72 -4.79 -10.44 -3.85
CA LYS A 72 -5.27 -10.81 -2.51
C LYS A 72 -4.86 -9.74 -1.50
N PHE A 73 -3.64 -9.23 -1.64
CA PHE A 73 -3.12 -8.14 -0.82
C PHE A 73 -4.02 -6.89 -0.90
N PHE A 74 -4.29 -6.39 -2.12
CA PHE A 74 -5.14 -5.20 -2.29
C PHE A 74 -6.61 -5.45 -1.90
N LYS A 75 -7.15 -6.67 -2.08
CA LYS A 75 -8.50 -7.02 -1.61
C LYS A 75 -8.60 -7.06 -0.08
N SER A 76 -7.51 -7.41 0.60
CA SER A 76 -7.44 -7.48 2.06
C SER A 76 -7.13 -6.13 2.71
N ASP A 77 -6.76 -5.13 1.92
CA ASP A 77 -6.38 -3.81 2.44
C ASP A 77 -7.58 -3.10 3.05
N VAL A 78 -7.58 -2.99 4.38
CA VAL A 78 -8.65 -2.36 5.17
C VAL A 78 -8.68 -0.84 4.97
N LEU A 79 -7.59 -0.25 4.45
CA LEU A 79 -7.47 1.18 4.25
C LEU A 79 -7.94 1.63 2.86
N ASN A 80 -8.25 0.68 1.96
CA ASN A 80 -8.57 0.92 0.55
C ASN A 80 -7.68 2.03 -0.04
N ILE A 81 -6.36 1.90 0.05
CA ILE A 81 -5.41 3.00 -0.25
C ILE A 81 -5.52 3.55 -1.69
N ASN A 82 -6.12 2.79 -2.60
CA ASN A 82 -6.34 3.16 -4.00
C ASN A 82 -7.73 3.79 -4.24
N GLU A 83 -8.63 3.77 -3.26
CA GLU A 83 -9.94 4.43 -3.34
C GLU A 83 -9.88 5.81 -2.68
N PRO A 84 -10.66 6.79 -3.15
CA PRO A 84 -10.81 8.05 -2.43
C PRO A 84 -11.35 7.77 -1.02
N PRO A 85 -10.95 8.56 -0.02
CA PRO A 85 -11.45 8.40 1.34
C PRO A 85 -12.98 8.30 1.36
N GLY A 86 -13.50 7.23 1.96
CA GLY A 86 -14.95 7.03 2.12
C GLY A 86 -15.58 8.17 2.93
N ASN A 87 -16.87 8.43 2.70
CA ASN A 87 -17.61 9.50 3.37
C ASN A 87 -17.54 9.45 4.92
N ASP A 88 -17.26 8.27 5.45
CA ASP A 88 -17.15 7.90 6.85
C ASP A 88 -15.93 8.56 7.54
N CYS A 89 -14.88 8.89 6.79
CA CYS A 89 -13.71 9.58 7.35
C CYS A 89 -14.00 11.07 7.63
N ALA A 90 -15.03 11.64 7.00
CA ALA A 90 -15.42 13.03 7.22
C ALA A 90 -16.24 13.23 8.51
N GLU A 91 -16.92 12.20 9.02
CA GLU A 91 -17.74 12.31 10.24
C GLU A 91 -16.93 12.33 11.54
N THR A 92 -15.74 11.71 11.56
CA THR A 92 -14.99 11.48 12.82
C THR A 92 -14.12 12.67 13.24
N PHE A 93 -13.71 13.54 12.30
CA PHE A 93 -12.91 14.72 12.62
C PHE A 93 -13.73 15.98 12.96
N GLY A 94 -15.05 15.96 12.77
CA GLY A 94 -15.94 17.11 12.94
C GLY A 94 -16.85 17.09 14.17
N ARG A 95 -17.03 15.96 14.87
CA ARG A 95 -17.82 15.93 16.11
C ARG A 95 -17.01 16.48 17.28
N THR A 96 -17.04 17.80 17.40
CA THR A 96 -16.74 18.53 18.63
C THR A 96 -17.20 17.72 19.85
N ARG A 97 -16.27 17.43 20.77
CA ARG A 97 -16.61 17.03 22.13
C ARG A 97 -17.42 18.16 22.75
N ARG A 98 -18.75 18.14 22.59
CA ARG A 98 -19.63 19.03 23.34
C ARG A 98 -19.53 18.56 24.79
N ALA A 99 -18.90 19.37 25.64
CA ALA A 99 -18.80 19.07 27.07
C ALA A 99 -20.21 18.82 27.64
N PRO A 100 -20.39 17.84 28.54
CA PRO A 100 -21.70 17.59 29.13
C PRO A 100 -22.13 18.82 29.95
N SER A 101 -23.26 19.42 29.58
CA SER A 101 -23.90 20.49 30.36
C SER A 101 -24.30 19.95 31.73
N ARG A 102 -23.62 20.42 32.77
CA ARG A 102 -23.94 20.13 34.17
C ARG A 102 -25.25 20.84 34.52
N THR A 103 -26.35 20.11 34.63
CA THR A 103 -27.61 20.62 35.19
C THR A 103 -27.46 20.75 36.71
N VAL A 104 -27.50 21.98 37.22
CA VAL A 104 -27.59 22.27 38.66
C VAL A 104 -29.04 22.07 39.09
N SER A 105 -29.24 21.21 40.09
CA SER A 105 -30.52 20.97 40.77
C SER A 105 -30.95 22.20 41.58
N VAL A 106 -32.17 22.67 41.35
CA VAL A 106 -32.88 23.57 42.27
C VAL A 106 -34.03 22.78 42.87
N GLY A 107 -33.93 22.49 44.17
CA GLY A 107 -35.00 21.91 44.95
C GLY A 107 -36.16 22.89 45.12
N SER A 108 -37.37 22.36 45.25
CA SER A 108 -38.56 23.12 45.59
C SER A 108 -39.14 22.53 46.88
N GLU A 109 -39.25 23.36 47.91
CA GLU A 109 -40.19 23.20 49.02
C GLU A 109 -41.62 23.48 48.57
#